data_AF-A0A536CXW8-F1
#
_entry.id   AF-A0A536CXW8-F1
#
_cell.length_a   1.000
_cell.length_b   1.000
_cell.length_c   1.000
_cell.angle_alpha   90.00
_cell.angle_beta   90.00
_cell.angle_gamma   90.00
#
_symmetry.space_group_name_H-M   'P 1'
#
loop_
_entity.id
_entity.type
_entity.pdbx_description
1 polymer ?
#
loop_
_entity_poly.entity_id
_entity_poly.type
_entity_poly.pdbx_seq_one_letter_code
_entity_poly.pdbx_strand_id
1 'polypeptide(L)'
;MAGLIITVAALEKFNAGGFGTFTGVVSGLGIPGAPFWGVFIPLLELIGGLMVLLGLYARWVAVLFVVEYFVTSFLLKVPRQPPFGGWDSMRIDLMLWAAAIMLVLVGPGAFALESLLRRRGRRGVFSAAVGR
;
A
#
# COMPACT_ATOMS: atom_id res chain seq x y z
N MET A 1 -1.37 1.24 11.15
CA MET A 1 -2.50 2.07 10.70
C MET A 1 -2.50 2.29 9.19
N ALA A 2 -1.42 2.78 8.55
CA ALA A 2 -1.39 2.97 7.09
C ALA A 2 -1.85 1.74 6.28
N GLY A 3 -1.29 0.55 6.55
CA GLY A 3 -1.71 -0.68 5.86
C GLY A 3 -3.22 -1.00 5.99
N LEU A 4 -3.86 -0.65 7.11
CA LEU A 4 -5.30 -0.83 7.28
C LEU A 4 -6.08 0.11 6.36
N ILE A 5 -5.72 1.40 6.35
CA ILE A 5 -6.38 2.42 5.51
C ILE A 5 -6.25 2.03 4.03
N ILE A 6 -5.06 1.61 3.60
CA ILE A 6 -4.80 1.16 2.22
C ILE A 6 -5.67 -0.06 1.89
N THR A 7 -5.76 -1.03 2.80
CA THR A 7 -6.59 -2.23 2.59
C THR A 7 -8.08 -1.84 2.46
N VAL A 8 -8.56 -0.93 3.30
CA VAL A 8 -9.95 -0.43 3.24
C VAL A 8 -10.19 0.31 1.93
N ALA A 9 -9.25 1.13 1.47
CA ALA A 9 -9.35 1.82 0.18
C ALA A 9 -9.47 0.84 -1.00
N ALA A 10 -8.83 -0.32 -0.93
CA ALA A 10 -9.01 -1.38 -1.91
C ALA A 10 -10.43 -1.97 -1.83
N LEU A 11 -10.90 -2.31 -0.62
CA LEU A 11 -12.24 -2.87 -0.41
C LEU A 11 -13.34 -1.92 -0.91
N GLU A 12 -13.17 -0.61 -0.75
CA GLU A 12 -14.09 0.40 -1.29
C GLU A 12 -14.13 0.34 -2.84
N LYS A 13 -12.99 0.18 -3.51
CA LYS A 13 -12.94 -0.02 -4.97
C LYS A 13 -13.63 -1.30 -5.40
N PHE A 14 -13.47 -2.39 -4.63
CA PHE A 14 -14.16 -3.65 -4.91
C PHE A 14 -15.68 -3.53 -4.72
N ASN A 15 -16.13 -2.87 -3.65
CA ASN A 15 -17.55 -2.64 -3.39
C ASN A 15 -18.20 -1.68 -4.40
N ALA A 16 -17.44 -0.75 -4.96
CA ALA A 16 -17.91 0.17 -6.01
C ALA A 16 -18.05 -0.48 -7.40
N GLY A 17 -17.89 -1.79 -7.53
CA GLY A 17 -17.99 -2.53 -8.80
C GLY A 17 -16.67 -3.08 -9.33
N GLY A 18 -15.65 -3.17 -8.47
CA GLY A 18 -14.43 -3.92 -8.76
C GLY A 18 -13.53 -3.29 -9.81
N PHE A 19 -12.75 -4.14 -10.48
CA PHE A 19 -11.77 -3.72 -11.47
C PHE A 19 -12.41 -2.97 -12.64
N GLY A 20 -13.62 -3.34 -13.06
CA GLY A 20 -14.32 -2.69 -14.17
C GLY A 20 -14.59 -1.21 -13.90
N THR A 21 -15.21 -0.90 -12.75
CA THR A 21 -15.48 0.48 -12.34
C THR A 21 -14.19 1.27 -12.19
N PHE A 22 -13.18 0.73 -11.50
CA PHE A 22 -11.93 1.46 -11.29
C PHE A 22 -11.14 1.67 -12.59
N THR A 23 -11.14 0.70 -13.49
CA THR A 23 -10.60 0.86 -14.85
C THR A 23 -11.31 2.00 -15.60
N GLY A 24 -12.62 2.11 -15.46
CA GLY A 24 -13.40 3.24 -15.99
C GLY A 24 -12.95 4.59 -15.44
N VAL A 25 -12.71 4.69 -14.12
CA VAL A 25 -12.16 5.89 -13.48
C VAL A 25 -10.79 6.24 -14.06
N VAL A 26 -9.87 5.28 -14.09
CA VAL A 26 -8.51 5.46 -14.63
C VAL A 26 -8.54 5.89 -16.11
N SER A 27 -9.47 5.31 -16.89
CA SER A 27 -9.66 5.66 -18.30
C SER A 27 -10.20 7.09 -18.46
N GLY A 28 -11.18 7.48 -17.63
CA GLY A 28 -11.71 8.85 -17.60
C GLY A 28 -10.69 9.89 -17.15
N LEU A 29 -9.66 9.48 -16.41
CA LEU A 29 -8.53 10.33 -16.04
C LEU A 29 -7.49 10.46 -17.17
N GLY A 30 -7.63 9.73 -18.29
CA GLY A 30 -6.71 9.81 -19.43
C GLY A 30 -5.35 9.15 -19.17
N ILE A 31 -5.26 8.19 -18.24
CA ILE A 31 -4.01 7.51 -17.92
C ILE A 31 -3.69 6.48 -19.02
N PRO A 32 -2.52 6.54 -19.67
CA PRO A 32 -2.11 5.53 -20.65
C PRO A 32 -2.06 4.14 -20.02
N GLY A 33 -2.56 3.13 -20.73
CA GLY A 33 -2.60 1.75 -20.21
C GLY A 33 -3.63 1.54 -19.10
N ALA A 34 -4.74 2.30 -19.11
CA ALA A 34 -5.79 2.21 -18.09
C ALA A 34 -6.25 0.78 -17.72
N PRO A 35 -6.40 -0.19 -18.65
CA PRO A 35 -6.77 -1.56 -18.29
C PRO A 35 -5.77 -2.25 -17.35
N PHE A 36 -4.47 -1.95 -17.49
CA PHE A 36 -3.44 -2.48 -16.62
C PHE A 36 -3.54 -1.86 -15.22
N TRP A 37 -3.52 -0.52 -15.15
CA TRP A 37 -3.57 0.21 -13.87
C TRP A 37 -4.87 -0.03 -13.10
N GLY A 38 -5.98 -0.18 -13.83
CA GLY A 38 -7.30 -0.46 -13.28
C GLY A 38 -7.41 -1.80 -12.54
N VAL A 39 -6.53 -2.75 -12.84
CA VAL A 39 -6.42 -4.04 -12.13
C VAL A 39 -5.27 -4.01 -11.12
N PHE A 40 -4.12 -3.47 -11.53
CA PHE A 40 -2.91 -3.46 -10.73
C PHE A 40 -3.07 -2.67 -9.42
N ILE A 41 -3.60 -1.45 -9.46
CA ILE A 41 -3.69 -0.59 -8.26
C ILE A 41 -4.62 -1.22 -7.20
N PRO A 42 -5.86 -1.64 -7.50
CA PRO A 42 -6.71 -2.27 -6.47
C PRO A 42 -6.10 -3.55 -5.87
N LEU A 43 -5.38 -4.35 -6.69
CA LEU A 43 -4.65 -5.52 -6.18
C LEU A 43 -3.46 -5.12 -5.31
N LEU A 44 -2.71 -4.10 -5.70
CA LEU A 44 -1.60 -3.57 -4.93
C LEU A 44 -2.08 -3.04 -3.57
N GLU A 45 -3.15 -2.24 -3.55
CA GLU A 45 -3.71 -1.74 -2.30
C GLU A 45 -4.26 -2.87 -1.42
N LEU A 46 -4.91 -3.89 -1.99
CA LEU A 46 -5.44 -5.00 -1.20
C LEU A 46 -4.32 -5.87 -0.65
N ILE A 47 -3.51 -6.45 -1.53
CA ILE A 47 -2.46 -7.42 -1.15
C ILE A 47 -1.32 -6.69 -0.45
N GLY A 48 -0.85 -5.59 -1.02
CA GLY A 48 0.22 -4.79 -0.45
C GLY A 48 -0.21 -4.11 0.85
N GLY A 49 -1.45 -3.63 0.95
CA GLY A 49 -1.99 -3.07 2.19
C GLY A 49 -1.98 -4.09 3.33
N LEU A 50 -2.42 -5.33 3.05
CA LEU A 50 -2.37 -6.45 4.00
C LEU A 50 -0.93 -6.83 4.36
N MET A 51 -0.02 -6.88 3.39
CA MET A 51 1.41 -7.16 3.64
C MET A 51 2.04 -6.10 4.56
N VAL A 52 1.75 -4.81 4.32
CA VAL A 52 2.18 -3.71 5.18
C VAL A 52 1.53 -3.80 6.58
N LEU A 53 0.24 -4.11 6.64
CA LEU A 53 -0.50 -4.24 7.89
C LEU A 53 0.06 -5.36 8.78
N LEU A 54 0.34 -6.52 8.19
CA LEU A 54 0.91 -7.68 8.88
C LEU A 54 2.43 -7.57 9.10
N GLY A 55 3.09 -6.62 8.45
CA GLY A 55 4.53 -6.45 8.54
C GLY A 55 5.32 -7.52 7.77
N LEU A 56 4.80 -8.00 6.64
CA LEU A 56 5.45 -8.97 5.74
C LEU A 56 6.02 -8.24 4.53
N TYR A 57 7.34 -8.30 4.31
CA TYR A 57 8.01 -7.55 3.23
C TYR A 57 7.64 -6.05 3.19
N ALA A 58 7.20 -5.50 4.32
CA ALA A 58 6.53 -4.21 4.38
C ALA A 58 7.40 -3.07 3.84
N ARG A 59 8.72 -3.17 4.01
CA ARG A 59 9.68 -2.20 3.46
C ARG A 59 9.65 -2.13 1.94
N TRP A 60 9.63 -3.28 1.26
CA TRP A 60 9.65 -3.35 -0.20
C TRP A 60 8.30 -2.97 -0.79
N VAL A 61 7.22 -3.45 -0.18
CA VAL A 61 5.85 -3.08 -0.58
C VAL A 61 5.61 -1.58 -0.40
N ALA A 62 6.15 -0.98 0.66
CA ALA A 62 6.05 0.46 0.88
C ALA A 62 6.68 1.30 -0.23
N VAL A 63 7.73 0.81 -0.92
CA VAL A 63 8.30 1.51 -2.08
C VAL A 63 7.27 1.67 -3.19
N LEU A 64 6.44 0.64 -3.43
CA LEU A 64 5.36 0.71 -4.42
C LEU A 64 4.33 1.77 -4.01
N PHE A 65 3.94 1.82 -2.73
CA PHE A 65 3.02 2.85 -2.23
C PHE A 65 3.61 4.27 -2.27
N VAL A 66 4.92 4.43 -2.08
CA VAL A 66 5.57 5.73 -2.27
C VAL A 66 5.40 6.20 -3.71
N VAL A 67 5.58 5.33 -4.69
CA VAL A 67 5.39 5.67 -6.11
C VAL A 67 3.91 5.93 -6.41
N GLU A 68 3.02 5.05 -5.97
CA GLU A 68 1.58 5.15 -6.21
C GLU A 68 1.01 6.47 -5.69
N TYR A 69 1.26 6.81 -4.42
CA TYR A 69 0.72 8.03 -3.83
C TYR A 69 1.43 9.28 -4.33
N PHE A 70 2.69 9.19 -4.77
CA PHE A 70 3.34 10.30 -5.47
C PHE A 70 2.65 10.59 -6.81
N VAL A 71 2.47 9.58 -7.66
CA VAL A 71 1.80 9.71 -8.95
C VAL A 71 0.37 10.21 -8.76
N THR A 72 -0.37 9.61 -7.83
CA THR A 72 -1.77 9.98 -7.58
C THR A 72 -1.89 11.41 -7.07
N SER A 73 -1.08 11.81 -6.08
CA SER A 73 -1.15 13.16 -5.52
C SER A 73 -0.69 14.21 -6.53
N PHE A 74 0.53 14.08 -7.05
CA PHE A 74 1.19 15.16 -7.77
C PHE A 74 0.93 15.16 -9.28
N LEU A 75 0.78 13.98 -9.89
CA LEU A 75 0.55 13.89 -11.34
C LEU A 75 -0.93 13.78 -11.68
N LEU A 76 -1.75 13.20 -10.79
CA LEU A 76 -3.19 13.07 -11.03
C LEU A 76 -3.99 14.18 -10.34
N LYS A 77 -3.84 14.40 -9.03
CA LYS A 77 -4.75 15.29 -8.30
C LYS A 77 -4.38 16.78 -8.39
N VAL A 78 -3.10 17.14 -8.35
CA VAL A 78 -2.67 18.57 -8.46
C VAL A 78 -3.19 19.28 -9.72
N PRO A 79 -3.11 18.69 -10.93
CA PRO A 79 -3.57 19.37 -12.14
C PRO A 79 -5.09 19.43 -12.28
N ARG A 80 -5.86 18.79 -11.39
CA ARG A 80 -7.31 18.60 -11.52
C ARG A 80 -8.07 19.45 -10.51
N GLN A 81 -9.33 19.75 -10.84
CA GLN A 81 -10.25 20.48 -9.97
C GLN A 81 -11.04 19.51 -9.07
N PRO A 82 -11.60 19.99 -7.94
CA PRO A 82 -12.50 19.19 -7.11
C PRO A 82 -13.67 18.59 -7.92
N PRO A 83 -14.19 17.41 -7.55
CA PRO A 83 -13.82 16.62 -6.37
C PRO A 83 -12.59 15.71 -6.56
N PHE A 84 -12.08 15.56 -7.79
CA PHE A 84 -10.98 14.64 -8.11
C PHE A 84 -9.59 15.26 -7.98
N GLY A 85 -9.49 16.56 -7.75
CA GLY A 85 -8.25 17.26 -7.49
C GLY A 85 -8.38 18.29 -6.37
N GLY A 86 -7.33 19.07 -6.15
CA GLY A 86 -7.24 20.00 -5.03
C GLY A 86 -6.91 19.37 -3.67
N TRP A 87 -6.70 20.21 -2.67
CA TRP A 87 -6.17 19.83 -1.36
C TRP A 87 -6.96 18.71 -0.69
N ASP A 88 -8.30 18.84 -0.64
CA ASP A 88 -9.16 17.90 0.09
C ASP A 88 -9.07 16.46 -0.43
N SER A 89 -8.94 16.29 -1.75
CA SER A 89 -8.76 14.96 -2.34
C SER A 89 -7.36 14.38 -2.09
N MET A 90 -6.36 15.22 -1.83
CA MET A 90 -4.95 14.81 -1.65
C MET A 90 -4.57 14.55 -0.18
N ARG A 91 -5.35 15.03 0.79
CA ARG A 91 -4.93 15.00 2.21
C ARG A 91 -4.61 13.60 2.70
N ILE A 92 -5.48 12.63 2.35
CA ILE A 92 -5.28 11.23 2.76
C ILE A 92 -4.11 10.59 2.01
N ASP A 93 -3.98 10.86 0.70
CA ASP A 93 -2.87 10.36 -0.12
C ASP A 93 -1.52 10.84 0.41
N LEU A 94 -1.41 12.12 0.79
CA LEU A 94 -0.18 12.68 1.33
C LEU A 94 0.17 12.11 2.71
N MET A 95 -0.83 11.82 3.56
CA MET A 95 -0.61 11.13 4.83
C MET A 95 -0.12 9.69 4.62
N LEU A 96 -0.71 8.97 3.66
CA LEU A 96 -0.28 7.62 3.30
C LEU A 96 1.10 7.62 2.63
N TRP A 97 1.40 8.65 1.83
CA TRP A 97 2.72 8.84 1.23
C TRP A 97 3.80 9.05 2.27
N ALA A 98 3.57 9.95 3.24
CA ALA A 98 4.49 10.17 4.36
C ALA A 98 4.67 8.90 5.20
N ALA A 99 3.59 8.16 5.46
CA ALA A 99 3.66 6.89 6.17
C ALA A 99 4.45 5.82 5.40
N ALA A 100 4.27 5.74 4.07
CA ALA A 100 5.01 4.83 3.21
C ALA A 100 6.51 5.17 3.18
N ILE A 101 6.87 6.47 3.06
CA ILE A 101 8.26 6.92 3.14
C ILE A 101 8.88 6.52 4.48
N MET A 102 8.18 6.78 5.60
CA MET A 102 8.67 6.37 6.91
C MET A 102 8.89 4.86 7.00
N LEU A 103 7.98 4.06 6.46
CA LEU A 103 8.10 2.61 6.45
C LEU A 103 9.26 2.11 5.57
N VAL A 104 9.58 2.80 4.46
CA VAL A 104 10.76 2.50 3.63
C VAL A 104 12.06 2.80 4.38
N LEU A 105 12.12 3.92 5.12
CA LEU A 105 13.32 4.38 5.83
C LEU A 105 13.58 3.61 7.12
N VAL A 106 12.55 3.43 7.94
CA VAL A 106 12.63 2.80 9.26
C VAL A 106 12.49 1.27 9.17
N GLY A 107 11.68 0.79 8.23
CA GLY A 107 11.36 -0.64 8.09
C GLY A 107 10.23 -1.12 9.00
N PRO A 108 9.90 -2.42 8.94
CA PRO A 108 8.83 -3.01 9.73
C PRO A 108 9.13 -2.97 11.24
N GLY A 109 8.14 -2.62 12.05
CA GLY A 109 8.27 -2.51 13.50
C GLY A 109 8.50 -3.84 14.23
N ALA A 110 8.76 -3.79 15.54
CA ALA A 110 9.07 -4.97 16.37
C ALA A 110 7.97 -6.04 16.39
N PHE A 111 6.72 -5.64 16.18
CA PHE A 111 5.54 -6.53 16.11
C PHE A 111 5.23 -7.06 14.71
N ALA A 112 6.06 -6.74 13.71
CA ALA A 112 5.90 -7.27 12.37
C ALA A 112 5.99 -8.81 12.39
N LEU A 113 5.11 -9.46 11.63
CA LEU A 113 5.05 -10.92 11.58
C LEU A 113 6.39 -11.52 11.12
N GLU A 114 7.08 -10.86 10.18
CA GLU A 114 8.43 -11.25 9.75
C GLU A 114 9.43 -11.26 10.92
N SER A 115 9.41 -10.23 11.76
CA SER A 115 10.27 -10.12 12.95
C SER A 115 9.99 -11.23 13.95
N LEU A 116 8.72 -11.60 14.14
CA LEU A 116 8.30 -12.69 15.05
C LEU A 116 8.72 -14.06 14.52
N LEU A 117 8.52 -14.32 13.23
CA LEU A 117 8.95 -15.56 12.56
C LEU A 117 10.47 -15.74 12.67
N ARG A 118 11.25 -14.69 12.40
CA ARG A 118 12.73 -14.71 12.56
C ARG A 118 13.15 -14.99 14.00
N ARG A 119 12.48 -14.41 15.00
CA ARG A 119 12.76 -14.67 16.43
C ARG A 119 12.47 -16.12 16.82
N ARG A 120 11.36 -16.69 16.34
CA ARG A 120 10.99 -18.09 16.62
C ARG A 120 12.00 -19.07 16.03
N GLY A 121 12.47 -18.84 14.81
CA GLY A 121 13.50 -19.67 14.17
C GLY A 121 14.81 -19.68 14.97
N ARG A 122 15.28 -18.52 15.45
CA ARG A 122 16.51 -18.43 16.26
C ARG A 122 16.41 -19.16 17.60
N ARG A 123 15.25 -19.15 18.26
CA ARG A 123 15.02 -19.90 19.51
C ARG A 123 15.03 -21.41 19.30
N GLY A 124 14.45 -21.90 18.20
CA GLY A 124 14.45 -23.33 17.87
C GLY A 124 15.86 -23.89 17.64
N VAL A 125 16.69 -23.15 16.90
CA VAL A 125 18.09 -23.52 16.66
C VAL A 125 18.89 -23.54 17.96
N PHE A 126 18.72 -22.53 18.82
CA PHE A 126 19.42 -22.48 20.11
C PHE A 126 19.02 -23.64 21.04
N SER A 127 17.73 -23.97 21.12
CA SER A 127 17.26 -25.11 21.93
C SER A 127 17.81 -26.46 21.44
N ALA A 128 17.97 -26.63 20.12
CA ALA A 128 18.53 -27.85 19.55
C ALA A 128 20.05 -27.97 19.77
N ALA A 129 20.76 -26.84 19.91
CA ALA A 129 22.19 -26.82 20.16
C ALA A 129 22.56 -27.03 21.64
N VAL A 130 21.71 -26.59 22.58
CA VAL A 130 21.94 -26.76 24.03
C VAL A 130 21.48 -28.12 24.55
N GLY A 131 20.59 -28.81 23.83
CA GLY A 131 20.13 -30.16 24.17
C GLY A 131 21.06 -31.30 23.69
N ARG A 132 22.25 -30.99 23.19
CA ARG A 132 23.32 -31.93 22.82
C ARG A 132 24.55 -31.65 23.68
#